data_AF-A0A1E5W685-F1
#
_entry.id   AF-A0A1E5W685-F1
#
_cell.length_a   1.000
_cell.length_b   1.000
_cell.length_c   1.000
_cell.angle_alpha   90.00
_cell.angle_beta   90.00
_cell.angle_gamma   90.00
#
_symmetry.space_group_name_H-M   'P 1'
#
loop_
_entity.id
_entity.type
_entity.pdbx_description
1 polymer ?
#
loop_
_entity_poly.entity_id
_entity_poly.type
_entity_poly.pdbx_seq_one_letter_code
_entity_poly.pdbx_strand_id
1 'polypeptide(L)'
;MNDTNGNHVGVDVNSLVSTVSAPVAYYAGDGENAKVPVTLESAQPIQAWIDYDGGSGVLNLTIAPVSVADRPHRPLISTKLDLRPVFKENMYVGFSSSTGKLASSHYILAWIFRTNGLAQSIDLRRLPKVPRPSTGPSKLVVIKFAAVVCAGTLALIAAAMVVVLWLRKRAALADKLEDWELEHPHSSQINNLGGNMG
;
A
#
# COMPACT_ATOMS: atom_id res chain seq x y z
N MET A 1 26.33 -6.85 5.72
CA MET A 1 25.22 -5.99 6.21
C MET A 1 25.15 -6.16 7.71
N ASN A 2 25.69 -5.20 8.47
CA ASN A 2 25.52 -5.14 9.92
C ASN A 2 24.58 -3.97 10.24
N ASP A 3 23.37 -4.02 9.66
CA ASP A 3 22.30 -3.05 9.91
C ASP A 3 21.48 -3.57 11.09
N THR A 4 21.78 -3.08 12.28
CA THR A 4 21.23 -3.59 13.53
C THR A 4 19.83 -3.08 13.87
N ASN A 5 19.18 -2.23 13.03
CA ASN A 5 17.82 -1.75 13.29
C ASN A 5 17.04 -1.21 12.06
N GLY A 6 17.63 -1.09 10.86
CA GLY A 6 16.96 -0.47 9.70
C GLY A 6 16.76 1.06 9.78
N ASN A 7 16.91 1.63 10.98
CA ASN A 7 16.78 3.06 11.26
C ASN A 7 18.17 3.70 11.46
N HIS A 8 18.89 3.91 10.35
CA HIS A 8 20.22 4.51 10.36
C HIS A 8 20.42 5.47 9.17
N VAL A 9 21.49 6.28 9.25
CA VAL A 9 22.03 7.05 8.13
C VAL A 9 23.44 6.56 7.85
N GLY A 10 23.79 6.38 6.57
CA GLY A 10 25.10 5.92 6.11
C GLY A 10 25.72 6.84 5.05
N VAL A 11 27.04 6.81 4.96
CA VAL A 11 27.82 7.42 3.88
C VAL A 11 28.45 6.30 3.05
N ASP A 12 27.99 6.18 1.81
CA ASP A 12 28.36 5.12 0.89
C ASP A 12 29.27 5.67 -0.21
N VAL A 13 30.38 4.98 -0.49
CA VAL A 13 31.36 5.38 -1.50
C VAL A 13 31.61 4.19 -2.42
N ASN A 14 31.01 4.21 -3.61
CA ASN A 14 31.12 3.15 -4.61
C ASN A 14 30.80 1.72 -4.09
N SER A 15 30.03 1.60 -3.01
CA SER A 15 29.71 0.35 -2.33
C SER A 15 28.41 0.49 -1.54
N LEU A 16 27.65 -0.61 -1.39
CA LEU A 16 26.47 -0.68 -0.50
C LEU A 16 26.84 -0.83 0.98
N VAL A 17 28.12 -1.03 1.28
CA VAL A 17 28.62 -1.07 2.66
C VAL A 17 29.09 0.34 3.00
N SER A 18 28.38 1.00 3.91
CA SER A 18 28.72 2.35 4.35
C SER A 18 30.11 2.41 4.95
N THR A 19 30.85 3.47 4.59
CA THR A 19 32.14 3.80 5.18
C THR A 19 31.97 4.28 6.63
N VAL A 20 30.88 5.02 6.88
CA VAL A 20 30.43 5.40 8.23
C VAL A 20 28.92 5.35 8.28
N SER A 21 28.37 4.92 9.41
CA SER A 21 26.93 4.89 9.67
C SER A 21 26.63 5.22 11.12
N ALA A 22 25.48 5.82 11.37
CA ALA A 22 24.99 6.10 12.72
C ALA A 22 23.48 5.85 12.82
N PRO A 23 22.96 5.39 13.98
CA PRO A 23 21.53 5.40 14.25
C PRO A 23 20.97 6.82 14.10
N VAL A 24 19.78 6.95 13.51
CA VAL A 24 19.22 8.28 13.22
C VAL A 24 18.90 9.03 14.51
N ALA A 25 19.51 10.20 14.66
CA ALA A 25 19.31 11.10 15.79
C ALA A 25 19.72 12.53 15.43
N TYR A 26 19.30 13.49 16.23
CA TYR A 26 19.79 14.87 16.19
C TYR A 26 20.28 15.32 17.56
N TYR A 27 21.09 16.37 17.62
CA TYR A 27 21.53 16.96 18.87
C TYR A 27 20.70 18.21 19.19
N ALA A 28 19.91 18.17 20.26
CA ALA A 28 19.08 19.30 20.73
C ALA A 28 19.89 20.39 21.48
N GLY A 29 21.22 20.27 21.51
CA GLY A 29 22.14 21.13 22.25
C GLY A 29 23.55 20.54 22.27
N ASP A 30 24.43 21.16 23.05
CA ASP A 30 25.87 20.83 23.09
C ASP A 30 26.29 19.84 24.19
N GLY A 31 25.36 19.39 25.03
CA GLY A 31 25.64 18.36 26.04
C GLY A 31 25.65 16.95 25.45
N GLU A 32 26.35 16.00 26.10
CA GLU A 32 26.30 14.57 25.69
C GLU A 32 24.88 13.99 25.78
N ASN A 33 24.08 14.45 26.74
CA ASN A 33 22.67 14.05 26.90
C ASN A 33 21.72 14.70 25.88
N ALA A 34 22.22 15.50 24.94
CA ALA A 34 21.39 16.21 23.97
C ALA A 34 21.01 15.38 22.74
N LYS A 35 21.48 14.13 22.63
CA LYS A 35 21.18 13.27 21.47
C LYS A 35 19.75 12.72 21.55
N VAL A 36 18.90 13.15 20.62
CA VAL A 36 17.49 12.76 20.53
C VAL A 36 17.30 11.81 19.34
N PRO A 37 16.87 10.56 19.56
CA PRO A 37 16.59 9.61 18.48
C PRO A 37 15.48 10.09 17.55
N VAL A 38 15.57 9.74 16.27
CA VAL A 38 14.54 10.02 15.26
C VAL A 38 14.10 8.71 14.62
N THR A 39 12.79 8.50 14.52
CA THR A 39 12.22 7.37 13.79
C THR A 39 11.90 7.79 12.36
N LEU A 40 12.60 7.23 11.36
CA LEU A 40 12.38 7.53 9.94
C LEU A 40 10.95 7.19 9.49
N GLU A 41 10.37 6.11 10.04
CA GLU A 41 9.02 5.64 9.72
C GLU A 41 7.91 6.38 10.48
N SER A 42 8.21 7.48 11.17
CA SER A 42 7.22 8.25 11.95
C SER A 42 6.14 8.95 11.12
N ALA A 43 6.26 8.92 9.79
CA ALA A 43 5.45 9.68 8.83
C ALA A 43 5.48 11.20 9.05
N GLN A 44 6.39 11.70 9.88
CA GLN A 44 6.66 13.11 10.05
C GLN A 44 7.69 13.58 9.03
N PRO A 45 7.57 14.80 8.47
CA PRO A 45 8.61 15.37 7.63
C PRO A 45 9.94 15.48 8.39
N ILE A 46 11.00 15.01 7.75
CA ILE A 46 12.38 15.07 8.25
C ILE A 46 13.20 15.89 7.27
N GLN A 47 14.06 16.75 7.81
CA GLN A 47 15.00 17.55 7.04
C GLN A 47 16.42 17.02 7.25
N ALA A 48 17.19 16.95 6.15
CA ALA A 48 18.60 16.61 6.17
C ALA A 48 19.43 17.73 5.52
N TRP A 49 20.62 17.96 6.06
CA TRP A 49 21.63 18.86 5.52
C TRP A 49 22.89 18.05 5.25
N ILE A 50 23.45 18.23 4.06
CA ILE A 50 24.66 17.55 3.59
C ILE A 50 25.61 18.64 3.13
N ASP A 51 26.64 18.90 3.92
CA ASP A 51 27.66 19.89 3.58
C ASP A 51 28.99 19.18 3.37
N TYR A 52 29.63 19.46 2.24
CA TYR A 52 30.96 18.98 1.93
C TYR A 52 31.90 20.15 1.72
N ASP A 53 32.98 20.20 2.50
CA ASP A 53 34.07 21.14 2.30
C ASP A 53 35.17 20.46 1.47
N GLY A 54 35.29 20.86 0.20
CA GLY A 54 36.31 20.32 -0.71
C GLY A 54 37.74 20.72 -0.37
N GLY A 55 37.94 21.78 0.44
CA GLY A 55 39.27 22.20 0.88
C GLY A 55 39.81 21.31 2.01
N SER A 56 38.99 21.04 3.03
CA SER A 56 39.37 20.16 4.14
C SER A 56 39.04 18.68 3.90
N GLY A 57 38.21 18.37 2.89
CA GLY A 57 37.72 17.03 2.60
C GLY A 57 36.79 16.50 3.70
N VAL A 58 35.99 17.36 4.32
CA VAL A 58 35.08 16.97 5.42
C VAL A 58 33.64 16.97 4.95
N LEU A 59 32.95 15.85 5.19
CA LEU A 59 31.52 15.69 5.00
C LEU A 59 30.81 15.81 6.36
N ASN A 60 29.87 16.74 6.45
CA ASN A 60 28.98 16.90 7.60
C ASN A 60 27.54 16.57 7.20
N LEU A 61 26.94 15.62 7.90
CA LEU A 61 25.54 15.24 7.75
C LEU A 61 24.79 15.61 9.02
N THR A 62 23.78 16.45 8.87
CA THR A 62 22.84 16.81 9.93
C THR A 62 21.45 16.33 9.54
N ILE A 63 20.66 15.84 10.49
CA ILE A 63 19.28 15.41 10.25
C ILE A 63 18.44 15.83 11.46
N ALA A 64 17.20 16.26 11.23
CA ALA A 64 16.25 16.58 12.30
C ALA A 64 14.80 16.53 11.79
N PRO A 65 13.80 16.26 12.65
CA PRO A 65 12.39 16.47 12.31
C PRO A 65 12.13 17.95 11.95
N VAL A 66 11.23 18.21 11.00
CA VAL A 66 10.84 19.58 10.60
C VAL A 66 10.22 20.39 11.75
N SER A 67 9.74 19.73 12.80
CA SER A 67 9.26 20.40 14.02
C SER A 67 10.37 21.04 14.85
N VAL A 68 11.64 20.71 14.60
CA VAL A 68 12.79 21.38 15.20
C VAL A 68 13.04 22.67 14.41
N ALA A 69 12.88 23.81 15.07
CA ALA A 69 12.89 25.13 14.44
C ALA A 69 14.21 25.45 13.72
N ASP A 70 15.34 25.13 14.36
CA ASP A 70 16.67 25.46 13.86
C ASP A 70 17.46 24.21 13.50
N ARG A 71 18.34 24.35 12.51
CA ARG A 71 19.32 23.32 12.16
C ARG A 71 20.17 23.00 13.40
N PRO A 72 20.31 21.72 13.81
CA PRO A 72 21.24 21.33 14.87
C PRO A 72 22.68 21.78 14.55
N HIS A 73 23.32 22.42 15.53
CA HIS A 73 24.71 22.91 15.39
C HIS A 73 25.69 21.75 15.24
N ARG A 74 25.44 20.63 15.93
CA ARG A 74 26.26 19.43 15.84
C ARG A 74 25.74 18.48 14.76
N PRO A 75 26.57 18.09 13.78
CA PRO A 75 26.19 17.10 12.79
C PRO A 75 26.07 15.71 13.45
N LEU A 76 25.19 14.86 12.89
CA LEU A 76 25.08 13.45 13.28
C LEU A 76 26.33 12.68 12.84
N ILE A 77 26.83 12.96 11.63
CA ILE A 77 28.07 12.38 11.10
C ILE A 77 28.97 13.53 10.65
N SER A 78 30.21 13.53 11.12
CA SER A 78 31.30 14.34 10.58
C SER A 78 32.45 13.40 10.25
N THR A 79 32.85 13.33 8.98
CA THR A 79 33.89 12.39 8.54
C THR A 79 34.81 13.01 7.49
N LYS A 80 36.09 12.62 7.54
CA LYS A 80 37.03 12.92 6.45
C LYS A 80 36.74 11.99 5.28
N LEU A 81 36.50 12.58 4.12
CA LEU A 81 36.15 11.91 2.88
C LEU A 81 36.79 12.62 1.70
N ASP A 82 37.80 11.99 1.09
CA ASP A 82 38.40 12.49 -0.13
C ASP A 82 37.56 12.07 -1.34
N LEU A 83 36.82 13.02 -1.92
CA LEU A 83 35.97 12.78 -3.09
C LEU A 83 36.69 13.02 -4.42
N ARG A 84 37.92 13.55 -4.42
CA ARG A 84 38.72 13.78 -5.64
C ARG A 84 38.88 12.53 -6.52
N PRO A 85 39.14 11.32 -5.99
CA PRO A 85 39.25 10.12 -6.83
C PRO A 85 37.89 9.59 -7.29
N VAL A 86 36.78 10.06 -6.71
CA VAL A 86 35.42 9.60 -7.01
C VAL A 86 34.75 10.51 -8.04
N PHE A 87 34.94 11.82 -7.90
CA PHE A 87 34.24 12.81 -8.70
C PHE A 87 34.86 12.95 -10.09
N LYS A 88 33.99 13.06 -11.09
CA LYS A 88 34.35 13.43 -12.45
C LYS A 88 34.08 14.92 -12.67
N GLU A 89 34.59 15.44 -13.78
CA GLU A 89 34.38 16.85 -14.18
C GLU A 89 32.89 17.23 -14.18
N ASN A 90 32.03 16.34 -14.67
CA ASN A 90 30.59 16.52 -14.68
C ASN A 90 29.91 15.36 -13.95
N MET A 91 29.00 15.69 -13.03
CA MET A 91 28.20 14.73 -12.27
C MET A 91 26.78 15.26 -12.06
N TYR A 92 25.87 14.34 -11.79
CA TYR A 92 24.49 14.66 -11.42
C TYR A 92 24.27 14.37 -9.94
N VAL A 93 23.43 15.19 -9.32
CA VAL A 93 22.96 14.98 -7.94
C VAL A 93 21.45 14.75 -7.96
N GLY A 94 20.98 13.91 -7.07
CA GLY A 94 19.56 13.58 -7.00
C GLY A 94 19.24 12.67 -5.84
N PHE A 95 17.99 12.24 -5.80
CA PHE A 95 17.48 11.31 -4.80
C PHE A 95 17.18 9.96 -5.44
N SER A 96 17.36 8.91 -4.66
CA SER A 96 16.92 7.57 -5.00
C SER A 96 16.27 6.95 -3.77
N SER A 97 15.28 6.08 -4.00
CA SER A 97 14.61 5.33 -2.95
C SER A 97 14.16 3.99 -3.51
N SER A 98 14.12 2.97 -2.66
CA SER A 98 13.59 1.66 -2.99
C SER A 98 12.67 1.18 -1.88
N THR A 99 11.78 0.25 -2.21
CA THR A 99 10.92 -0.42 -1.23
C THR A 99 11.37 -1.87 -1.10
N GLY A 100 11.44 -2.36 0.14
CA GLY A 100 11.72 -3.76 0.44
C GLY A 100 10.44 -4.61 0.48
N LYS A 101 10.36 -5.53 1.45
CA LYS A 101 9.18 -6.40 1.66
C LYS A 101 7.90 -5.64 2.04
N LEU A 102 8.05 -4.47 2.65
CA LEU A 102 6.94 -3.61 3.06
C LEU A 102 6.75 -2.48 2.04
N ALA A 103 5.48 -2.14 1.78
CA ALA A 103 5.16 -0.98 0.95
C ALA A 103 5.50 0.31 1.71
N SER A 104 6.28 1.19 1.07
CA SER A 104 6.60 2.53 1.57
C SER A 104 6.45 3.55 0.44
N SER A 105 6.15 4.79 0.78
CA SER A 105 6.14 5.92 -0.15
C SER A 105 7.13 6.96 0.31
N HIS A 106 8.02 7.38 -0.60
CA HIS A 106 9.09 8.34 -0.31
C HIS A 106 8.81 9.64 -1.06
N TYR A 107 8.67 10.75 -0.33
CA TYR A 107 8.34 12.06 -0.89
C TYR A 107 9.45 13.06 -0.60
N ILE A 108 9.94 13.73 -1.65
CA ILE A 108 10.79 14.92 -1.52
C ILE A 108 9.88 16.14 -1.56
N LEU A 109 9.72 16.82 -0.41
CA LEU A 109 8.81 17.96 -0.29
C LEU A 109 9.44 19.26 -0.79
N ALA A 110 10.75 19.40 -0.62
CA ALA A 110 11.57 20.49 -1.13
C ALA A 110 13.04 20.05 -1.08
N TRP A 111 13.86 20.67 -1.93
CA TRP A 111 15.32 20.54 -1.87
C TRP A 111 15.97 21.79 -2.46
N ILE A 112 17.16 22.11 -1.97
CA ILE A 112 18.01 23.19 -2.47
C ILE A 112 19.42 22.62 -2.54
N PHE A 113 20.12 22.85 -3.66
CA PHE A 113 21.46 22.36 -3.88
C PHE A 113 22.37 23.49 -4.38
N ARG A 114 23.60 23.51 -3.88
CA ARG A 114 24.64 24.47 -4.28
C ARG A 114 26.02 23.84 -4.09
N THR A 115 26.93 24.06 -5.03
CA THR A 115 28.31 23.54 -5.00
C THR A 115 29.34 24.57 -4.53
N ASN A 116 29.09 25.86 -4.78
CA ASN A 116 30.02 26.95 -4.47
C ASN A 116 29.40 27.90 -3.44
N GLY A 117 29.48 27.49 -2.18
CA GLY A 117 28.98 28.25 -1.02
C GLY A 117 27.74 27.63 -0.39
N LEU A 118 27.17 28.36 0.58
CA LEU A 118 26.07 27.86 1.39
C LEU A 118 24.75 27.85 0.59
N ALA A 119 24.05 26.71 0.65
CA ALA A 119 22.67 26.60 0.17
C ALA A 119 21.74 27.47 1.03
N GLN A 120 20.72 28.06 0.41
CA GLN A 120 19.72 28.82 1.13
C GLN A 120 18.88 27.89 2.03
N SER A 121 18.33 28.42 3.12
CA SER A 121 17.37 27.69 3.95
C SER A 121 16.05 27.46 3.20
N ILE A 122 15.43 26.31 3.47
CA ILE A 122 14.09 25.97 2.98
C ILE A 122 13.07 26.59 3.94
N ASP A 123 12.07 27.30 3.40
CA ASP A 123 10.94 27.77 4.19
C ASP A 123 10.01 26.61 4.53
N LEU A 124 10.20 26.03 5.72
CA LEU A 124 9.49 24.85 6.20
C LEU A 124 7.98 25.09 6.35
N ARG A 125 7.53 26.34 6.50
CA ARG A 125 6.10 26.68 6.65
C ARG A 125 5.34 26.55 5.33
N ARG A 126 6.05 26.55 4.20
CA ARG A 126 5.49 26.47 2.86
C ARG A 126 5.58 25.08 2.24
N LEU A 127 5.99 24.07 3.01
CA LEU A 127 6.07 22.71 2.51
C LEU A 127 4.69 22.17 2.11
N PRO A 128 4.59 21.43 1.00
CA PRO A 128 3.35 20.77 0.61
C PRO A 128 2.99 19.69 1.64
N LYS A 129 1.68 19.43 1.77
CA LYS A 129 1.19 18.31 2.59
C LYS A 129 1.44 16.99 1.86
N VAL A 130 1.95 16.00 2.57
CA VAL A 130 2.12 14.64 2.05
C VAL A 130 0.74 14.04 1.76
N PRO A 131 0.52 13.43 0.58
CA PRO A 131 -0.69 12.66 0.31
C PRO A 131 -0.88 11.58 1.36
N ARG A 132 -2.04 11.57 2.02
CA ARG A 132 -2.38 10.46 2.91
C ARG A 132 -2.99 9.35 2.04
N PRO A 133 -2.57 8.08 2.20
CA PRO A 133 -3.26 6.97 1.58
C PRO A 133 -4.74 7.09 1.96
N SER A 134 -5.63 7.08 0.97
CA SER A 134 -7.06 7.04 1.26
C SER A 134 -7.31 5.80 2.11
N THR A 135 -7.86 5.98 3.31
CA THR A 135 -8.39 4.84 4.07
C THR A 135 -9.38 4.13 3.15
N GLY A 136 -9.05 2.92 2.73
CA GLY A 136 -9.97 2.07 1.98
C GLY A 136 -11.30 1.90 2.74
N PRO A 137 -12.33 1.34 2.10
CA PRO A 137 -13.60 1.10 2.78
C PRO A 137 -13.35 0.35 4.09
N SER A 138 -14.00 0.80 5.16
CA SER A 138 -13.82 0.18 6.48
C SER A 138 -14.09 -1.32 6.40
N LYS A 139 -13.42 -2.11 7.24
CA LYS A 139 -13.61 -3.58 7.29
C LYS A 139 -15.10 -3.96 7.36
N LEU A 140 -15.89 -3.15 8.07
CA LEU A 140 -17.34 -3.31 8.19
C LEU A 140 -18.07 -3.16 6.85
N VAL A 141 -17.66 -2.20 6.01
CA VAL A 141 -18.23 -2.02 4.67
C VAL A 141 -17.90 -3.23 3.80
N VAL A 142 -16.65 -3.70 3.80
CA VAL A 142 -16.24 -4.89 3.04
C VAL A 142 -17.02 -6.13 3.50
N ILE A 143 -17.17 -6.35 4.80
CA ILE A 143 -17.93 -7.47 5.37
C ILE A 143 -19.41 -7.40 4.96
N LYS A 144 -20.04 -6.21 5.02
CA LYS A 144 -21.43 -6.04 4.61
C LYS A 144 -21.64 -6.39 3.14
N PHE A 145 -20.77 -5.89 2.25
CA PHE A 145 -20.85 -6.21 0.83
C PHE A 145 -20.65 -7.72 0.58
N ALA A 146 -19.66 -8.34 1.22
CA ALA A 146 -19.43 -9.77 1.10
C ALA A 146 -20.64 -10.59 1.60
N ALA A 147 -21.24 -10.22 2.73
CA ALA A 147 -22.41 -10.90 3.29
C ALA A 147 -23.64 -10.79 2.37
N VAL A 148 -23.89 -9.62 1.77
CA VAL A 148 -24.99 -9.42 0.81
C VAL A 148 -24.79 -10.27 -0.44
N VAL A 149 -23.56 -10.31 -0.98
CA VAL A 149 -23.24 -11.14 -2.15
C VAL A 149 -23.43 -12.62 -1.83
N CYS A 150 -22.92 -13.11 -0.69
CA CYS A 150 -23.09 -14.51 -0.27
C CYS A 150 -24.55 -14.89 -0.03
N ALA A 151 -25.34 -14.01 0.61
CA ALA A 151 -26.77 -14.28 0.84
C ALA A 151 -27.55 -14.33 -0.49
N GLY A 152 -27.24 -13.42 -1.42
CA GLY A 152 -27.84 -13.38 -2.75
C GLY A 152 -27.54 -14.65 -3.57
N THR A 153 -26.28 -15.11 -3.58
CA THR A 153 -25.91 -16.35 -4.30
C THR A 153 -26.58 -17.58 -3.70
N LEU A 154 -26.64 -17.69 -2.37
CA LEU A 154 -27.34 -18.80 -1.69
C LEU A 154 -28.84 -18.81 -2.00
N ALA A 155 -29.49 -17.65 -2.00
CA ALA A 155 -30.91 -17.53 -2.35
C ALA A 155 -31.19 -17.97 -3.79
N LEU A 156 -30.34 -17.58 -4.75
CA LEU A 156 -30.47 -18.01 -6.14
C LEU A 156 -30.30 -19.52 -6.31
N ILE A 157 -29.33 -20.13 -5.62
CA ILE A 157 -29.13 -21.59 -5.63
C ILE A 157 -30.35 -22.30 -5.05
N ALA A 158 -30.87 -21.83 -3.91
CA ALA A 158 -32.06 -22.40 -3.29
C ALA A 158 -33.29 -22.31 -4.20
N ALA A 159 -33.51 -21.15 -4.84
CA ALA A 159 -34.60 -20.96 -5.80
C ALA A 159 -34.47 -21.92 -7.00
N ALA A 160 -33.27 -22.06 -7.57
CA ALA A 160 -33.02 -23.00 -8.65
C ALA A 160 -33.30 -24.45 -8.25
N MET A 161 -32.89 -24.87 -7.03
CA MET A 161 -33.21 -26.20 -6.51
C MET A 161 -34.73 -26.41 -6.38
N VAL A 162 -35.46 -25.42 -5.86
CA VAL A 162 -36.92 -25.50 -5.74
C VAL A 162 -37.58 -25.64 -7.10
N VAL A 163 -37.14 -24.87 -8.11
CA VAL A 163 -37.65 -24.95 -9.49
C VAL A 163 -37.39 -26.34 -10.08
N VAL A 164 -36.18 -26.87 -9.92
CA VAL A 164 -35.84 -28.23 -10.39
C VAL A 164 -36.71 -29.29 -9.73
N LEU A 165 -36.89 -29.22 -8.40
CA LEU A 165 -37.75 -30.16 -7.67
C LEU A 165 -39.21 -30.06 -8.12
N TRP A 166 -39.72 -28.85 -8.37
CA TRP A 166 -41.06 -28.63 -8.88
C TRP A 166 -41.25 -29.22 -10.28
N LEU A 167 -40.29 -29.00 -11.19
CA LEU A 167 -40.31 -29.59 -12.53
C LEU A 167 -40.27 -31.12 -12.48
N ARG A 168 -39.43 -31.72 -11.64
CA ARG A 168 -39.35 -33.19 -11.46
C ARG A 168 -40.65 -33.78 -10.92
N LYS A 169 -41.27 -33.13 -9.94
CA LYS A 169 -42.59 -33.54 -9.43
C LYS A 169 -43.67 -33.46 -10.49
N ARG A 170 -43.66 -32.41 -11.30
CA ARG A 170 -44.62 -32.23 -12.40
C ARG A 170 -44.45 -33.29 -13.49
N ALA A 171 -43.22 -33.64 -13.86
CA ALA A 171 -42.94 -34.73 -14.79
C ALA A 171 -43.44 -36.08 -14.25
N ALA A 172 -43.12 -36.42 -13.00
CA ALA A 172 -43.59 -37.67 -12.39
C ALA A 172 -45.12 -37.75 -12.22
N LEU A 173 -45.82 -36.61 -12.11
CA LEU A 173 -47.29 -36.56 -12.13
C LEU A 173 -47.86 -36.76 -13.55
N ALA A 174 -47.16 -36.27 -14.58
CA ALA A 174 -47.54 -36.48 -15.98
C ALA A 174 -47.41 -37.95 -16.37
N ASP A 175 -46.30 -38.62 -16.01
CA ASP A 175 -46.09 -40.05 -16.27
C ASP A 175 -47.22 -40.89 -15.63
N LYS A 176 -47.57 -40.59 -14.36
CA LYS A 176 -48.67 -41.27 -13.66
C LYS A 176 -50.04 -41.04 -14.30
N LEU A 177 -50.26 -39.87 -14.90
CA LEU A 177 -51.51 -39.56 -15.60
C LEU A 177 -51.58 -40.36 -16.91
N GLU A 178 -50.47 -40.44 -17.65
CA GLU A 178 -50.36 -41.23 -18.88
C GLU A 178 -50.56 -42.73 -18.61
N ASP A 179 -49.94 -43.28 -17.55
CA ASP A 179 -50.17 -44.66 -17.12
C ASP A 179 -51.65 -44.91 -16.75
N TRP A 180 -52.28 -43.96 -16.04
CA TRP A 180 -53.70 -44.05 -15.69
C TRP A 180 -54.61 -44.00 -16.93
N GLU A 181 -54.29 -43.16 -17.92
CA GLU A 181 -54.99 -43.07 -19.21
C GLU A 181 -54.86 -44.36 -20.03
N LEU A 182 -53.71 -45.04 -19.97
CA LEU A 182 -53.49 -46.34 -20.62
C LEU A 182 -54.29 -47.48 -19.95
N GLU A 183 -54.39 -47.46 -18.62
CA GLU A 183 -55.13 -48.49 -17.85
C GLU A 183 -56.66 -48.31 -17.91
N HIS A 184 -57.15 -47.08 -18.13
CA HIS A 184 -58.57 -46.77 -18.18
C HIS A 184 -58.93 -46.09 -19.52
N PRO A 185 -58.91 -46.82 -20.65
CA PRO A 185 -59.29 -46.23 -21.93
C PRO A 185 -60.76 -45.82 -21.85
N HIS A 186 -61.01 -44.51 -21.90
CA HIS A 186 -62.35 -43.94 -21.90
C HIS A 186 -63.20 -44.56 -23.03
N SER A 187 -64.31 -45.20 -22.66
CA SER A 187 -65.33 -45.67 -23.59
C SER A 187 -66.08 -44.49 -24.20
N SER A 188 -65.52 -43.92 -25.27
CA SER A 188 -66.26 -43.02 -26.16
C SER A 188 -67.18 -43.84 -27.09
N GLN A 189 -68.30 -44.35 -26.54
CA GLN A 189 -69.47 -44.68 -27.35
C GLN A 189 -70.52 -43.59 -27.19
N ILE A 190 -70.46 -42.59 -28.07
CA ILE A 190 -71.61 -41.77 -28.43
C ILE A 190 -71.97 -42.15 -29.87
N ASN A 191 -73.24 -42.55 -30.04
CA ASN A 191 -73.98 -42.87 -31.27
C ASN A 191 -73.74 -44.27 -31.88
N ASN A 192 -74.76 -45.14 -31.84
CA ASN A 192 -75.72 -45.31 -32.95
C ASN A 192 -76.53 -46.61 -32.80
N LEU A 193 -77.77 -46.52 -32.33
CA LEU A 193 -78.89 -47.42 -32.68
C LEU A 193 -80.12 -46.49 -32.72
N GLY A 194 -80.75 -46.17 -33.84
CA GLY A 194 -81.05 -47.04 -34.96
C GLY A 194 -82.50 -47.51 -34.84
N GLY A 195 -83.42 -46.72 -35.38
CA GLY A 195 -84.58 -47.19 -36.14
C GLY A 195 -85.74 -47.89 -35.42
N ASN A 196 -86.90 -47.22 -35.54
CA ASN A 196 -88.13 -47.73 -36.16
C ASN A 196 -89.02 -48.69 -35.33
N MET A 197 -90.27 -48.26 -35.07
CA MET A 197 -91.49 -48.74 -35.74
C MET A 197 -92.74 -48.35 -34.93
N GLY A 198 -93.79 -47.90 -35.62
CA GLY A 198 -95.18 -47.95 -35.15
C GLY A 198 -95.82 -46.60 -34.87
#